data_AF-A0A1W2D002-F1
#
_entry.id   AF-A0A1W2D002-F1
#
_cell.length_a   1.000
_cell.length_b   1.000
_cell.length_c   1.000
_cell.angle_alpha   90.00
_cell.angle_beta   90.00
_cell.angle_gamma   90.00
#
_symmetry.space_group_name_H-M   'P 1'
#
loop_
_entity.id
_entity.type
_entity.pdbx_description
1 polymer ?
#
loop_
_entity_poly.entity_id
_entity_poly.type
_entity_poly.pdbx_seq_one_letter_code
_entity_poly.pdbx_strand_id
1 'polypeptide(L)'
;MASMNLSLSDPMKAWVERQAENGGYDTASDYIRDLIRKDQERVAAFDQLQAAITKGIESGKPEPFDPEAFKRRMRDNDGAR
;
A
#
# COMPACT_ATOMS: atom_id res chain seq x y z
N MET A 1 -25.02 6.51 6.71
CA MET A 1 -23.73 6.35 7.41
C MET A 1 -23.90 5.27 8.47
N ALA A 2 -22.96 4.34 8.58
CA ALA A 2 -22.92 3.42 9.72
C ALA A 2 -22.19 4.11 10.88
N SER A 3 -22.73 4.02 12.10
CA SER A 3 -22.10 4.56 13.31
C SER A 3 -21.38 3.44 14.06
N MET A 4 -20.14 3.69 14.46
CA MET A 4 -19.36 2.80 15.33
C MET A 4 -18.92 3.61 16.54
N ASN A 5 -19.21 3.12 17.75
CA ASN A 5 -18.75 3.72 18.99
C ASN A 5 -17.45 3.04 19.43
N LEU A 6 -16.42 3.83 19.71
CA LEU A 6 -15.13 3.37 20.21
C LEU A 6 -14.84 4.02 21.57
N SER A 7 -14.50 3.21 22.55
CA SER A 7 -14.00 3.69 23.84
C SER A 7 -12.48 3.79 23.79
N LEU A 8 -11.97 4.99 24.02
CA LEU A 8 -10.54 5.28 24.08
C LEU A 8 -10.18 5.69 25.51
N SER A 9 -8.94 5.42 25.93
CA SER A 9 -8.40 6.03 27.14
C SER A 9 -8.21 7.54 26.93
N ASP A 10 -8.22 8.32 28.02
CA ASP A 10 -8.05 9.78 27.93
C ASP A 10 -6.78 10.20 27.17
N PRO A 11 -5.61 9.55 27.36
CA PRO A 11 -4.41 9.88 26.59
C PRO A 11 -4.58 9.62 25.09
N MET A 12 -5.26 8.53 24.72
CA MET A 12 -5.51 8.19 23.31
C MET A 12 -6.49 9.18 22.67
N LYS A 13 -7.55 9.56 23.38
CA LYS A 13 -8.50 10.59 22.92
C LYS A 13 -7.78 11.91 22.66
N ALA A 14 -7.01 12.40 23.63
CA ALA A 14 -6.24 13.64 23.48
C ALA A 14 -5.22 13.57 22.34
N TRP A 15 -4.63 12.39 22.10
CA TRP A 15 -3.74 12.21 20.96
C TRP A 15 -4.49 12.32 19.64
N VAL A 16 -5.62 11.62 19.49
CA VAL A 16 -6.45 11.64 18.27
C VAL A 16 -6.96 13.06 17.97
N GLU A 17 -7.43 13.79 18.97
CA GLU A 17 -7.91 15.16 18.82
C GLU A 17 -6.80 16.09 18.30
N ARG A 18 -5.59 16.00 18.86
CA ARG A 18 -4.43 16.77 18.36
C ARG A 18 -4.03 16.39 16.93
N GLN A 19 -4.13 15.11 16.56
CA GLN A 19 -3.84 14.71 15.19
C GLN A 19 -4.90 15.22 14.20
N ALA A 20 -6.18 15.24 14.62
CA ALA A 20 -7.25 15.80 13.81
C ALA A 20 -7.03 17.31 13.56
N GLU A 21 -6.72 18.07 14.61
CA GLU A 21 -6.41 19.51 14.50
C GLU A 21 -5.19 19.78 13.61
N ASN A 22 -4.06 19.10 13.88
CA ASN A 22 -2.82 19.31 13.12
C ASN A 22 -2.92 18.83 11.67
N GLY A 23 -3.75 17.81 11.42
CA GLY A 23 -3.97 17.24 10.09
C GLY A 23 -5.04 17.96 9.27
N GLY A 24 -5.68 19.00 9.82
CA GLY A 24 -6.72 19.77 9.14
C GLY A 24 -8.04 19.00 8.96
N TYR A 25 -8.34 18.06 9.86
CA TYR A 25 -9.59 17.32 9.88
C TYR A 25 -10.64 18.05 10.73
N ASP A 26 -11.89 18.04 10.28
CA ASP A 26 -13.00 18.70 10.99
C ASP A 26 -13.35 17.99 12.31
N THR A 27 -13.19 16.67 12.37
CA THR A 27 -13.46 15.88 13.58
C THR A 27 -12.45 14.74 13.77
N ALA A 28 -12.34 14.27 15.03
CA ALA A 28 -11.62 13.04 15.37
C ALA A 28 -12.10 11.82 14.56
N SER A 29 -13.39 11.78 14.20
CA SER A 29 -13.94 10.69 13.39
C SER A 29 -13.42 10.74 11.95
N ASP A 30 -13.18 11.93 11.39
CA ASP A 30 -12.62 12.07 10.04
C ASP A 30 -11.18 11.59 10.00
N TYR A 31 -10.39 11.94 11.02
CA TYR A 31 -9.04 11.40 11.19
C TYR A 31 -9.02 9.87 11.29
N ILE A 32 -9.89 9.28 12.12
CA ILE A 32 -9.98 7.83 12.27
C ILE A 32 -10.39 7.16 10.95
N ARG A 33 -11.34 7.73 10.19
CA ARG A 33 -11.74 7.18 8.89
C ARG A 33 -10.59 7.21 7.88
N ASP A 34 -9.80 8.29 7.88
CA ASP A 34 -8.62 8.38 7.01
C ASP A 34 -7.55 7.35 7.41
N LEU A 35 -7.32 7.15 8.71
CA LEU A 35 -6.42 6.09 9.19
C LEU A 35 -6.88 4.70 8.72
N ILE A 36 -8.17 4.40 8.82
CA ILE A 36 -8.72 3.12 8.35
C ILE A 36 -8.49 2.95 6.84
N ARG A 37 -8.69 4.00 6.04
CA ARG A 37 -8.43 3.95 4.59
C ARG A 37 -6.94 3.71 4.28
N LYS A 38 -6.04 4.42 4.98
CA LYS A 38 -4.59 4.20 4.85
C LYS A 38 -4.17 2.79 5.25
N ASP A 39 -4.79 2.24 6.29
CA ASP A 39 -4.55 0.86 6.71
C ASP A 39 -4.99 -0.14 5.64
N GLN A 40 -6.20 0.04 5.08
CA GLN A 40 -6.69 -0.79 3.97
C GLN A 40 -5.78 -0.71 2.74
N GLU A 41 -5.33 0.50 2.36
CA GLU A 41 -4.40 0.71 1.25
C GLU A 41 -3.06 -0.01 1.51
N ARG A 42 -2.54 0.07 2.73
CA ARG A 42 -1.30 -0.62 3.12
C ARG A 42 -1.45 -2.14 3.06
N VAL A 43 -2.54 -2.68 3.58
CA VAL A 43 -2.83 -4.12 3.54
C VAL A 43 -2.96 -4.59 2.10
N ALA A 44 -3.71 -3.87 1.27
CA ALA A 44 -3.87 -4.20 -0.15
C ALA A 44 -2.52 -4.16 -0.90
N ALA A 45 -1.67 -3.17 -0.65
CA ALA A 45 -0.34 -3.09 -1.25
C ALA A 45 0.56 -4.24 -0.81
N PHE A 46 0.49 -4.64 0.47
CA PHE A 46 1.21 -5.79 0.99
C PHE A 46 0.76 -7.09 0.32
N ASP A 47 -0.55 -7.32 0.22
CA ASP A 47 -1.11 -8.52 -0.42
C ASP A 47 -0.73 -8.59 -1.91
N GLN A 48 -0.74 -7.46 -2.62
CA GLN A 48 -0.28 -7.39 -4.00
C GLN A 48 1.20 -7.75 -4.15
N LEU A 49 2.05 -7.22 -3.27
CA LEU A 49 3.49 -7.54 -3.26
C LEU A 49 3.71 -9.03 -2.99
N GLN A 50 3.02 -9.58 -1.99
CA GLN A 50 3.13 -11.00 -1.64
C GLN A 50 2.69 -11.88 -2.81
N ALA A 51 1.58 -11.55 -3.48
CA ALA A 51 1.11 -12.28 -4.65
C ALA A 51 2.11 -12.20 -5.82
N ALA A 52 2.73 -11.05 -6.05
CA ALA A 52 3.76 -10.89 -7.09
C ALA A 52 5.02 -11.72 -6.80
N ILE A 53 5.45 -11.78 -5.53
CA ILE A 53 6.57 -12.63 -5.10
C ILE A 53 6.22 -14.10 -5.29
N THR A 54 5.05 -14.54 -4.84
CA THR A 54 4.59 -15.93 -5.02
C THR A 54 4.57 -16.30 -6.50
N LYS A 55 4.00 -15.46 -7.36
CA LYS A 55 4.00 -15.66 -8.81
C LYS A 55 5.43 -15.77 -9.37
N GLY A 56 6.37 -14.98 -8.87
CA GLY A 56 7.78 -15.05 -9.24
C GLY A 56 8.43 -16.36 -8.85
N ILE A 57 8.17 -16.86 -7.63
CA ILE A 57 8.67 -18.15 -7.14
C ILE A 57 8.08 -19.31 -7.96
N GLU A 58 6.80 -19.23 -8.29
CA GLU A 58 6.10 -20.24 -9.10
C GLU A 58 6.41 -20.14 -10.60
N SER A 59 7.10 -19.07 -11.05
CA SER A 59 7.39 -18.84 -12.48
C SER A 59 8.41 -19.80 -13.08
N GLY A 60 9.05 -20.63 -12.27
CA GLY A 60 10.02 -21.65 -12.70
C GLY A 60 11.39 -21.46 -12.06
N LYS A 61 12.39 -22.16 -12.59
CA LYS A 61 13.76 -22.07 -12.06
C LYS A 61 14.39 -20.73 -12.46
N PRO A 62 15.12 -20.07 -11.55
CA PRO A 62 15.85 -18.87 -11.90
C PRO A 62 16.96 -19.19 -12.90
N GLU A 63 17.16 -18.29 -13.85
CA GLU A 63 18.21 -18.36 -14.88
C GLU A 63 19.17 -17.17 -14.73
N PRO A 64 20.45 -17.31 -15.17
CA PRO A 64 21.38 -16.18 -15.20
C PRO A 64 20.83 -15.01 -16.02
N PHE A 65 20.92 -13.80 -15.47
CA PHE A 65 20.42 -12.59 -16.12
C PHE A 65 21.56 -11.76 -16.73
N ASP A 66 21.53 -11.56 -18.06
CA ASP A 66 22.40 -10.62 -18.78
C ASP A 66 21.60 -9.35 -19.15
N PRO A 67 21.85 -8.21 -18.46
CA PRO A 67 21.14 -6.96 -18.73
C PRO A 67 21.33 -6.41 -20.15
N GLU A 68 22.49 -6.61 -20.77
CA GLU A 68 22.80 -6.05 -22.09
C GLU A 68 22.17 -6.87 -23.21
N ALA A 69 22.18 -8.21 -23.09
CA ALA A 69 21.42 -9.08 -23.99
C ALA A 69 19.91 -8.82 -23.87
N PHE A 70 19.41 -8.62 -22.65
CA PHE A 70 18.00 -8.30 -22.41
C PHE A 70 17.59 -6.98 -23.09
N LYS A 71 18.36 -5.90 -22.91
CA LYS A 71 18.08 -4.59 -23.54
C LYS A 71 18.14 -4.64 -25.06
N ARG A 72 19.11 -5.37 -25.64
CA ARG A 72 19.17 -5.61 -27.10
C ARG A 72 17.89 -6.29 -27.57
N ARG A 73 17.50 -7.40 -26.94
CA ARG A 73 16.27 -8.12 -27.25
C ARG A 73 15.02 -7.25 -27.17
N MET A 74 14.87 -6.41 -26.14
CA MET A 74 13.70 -5.53 -26.02
C MET A 74 13.66 -4.47 -27.13
N ARG A 75 14.79 -3.85 -27.47
CA ARG A 75 14.88 -2.88 -28.58
C ARG A 75 14.56 -3.52 -29.93
N ASP A 76 15.02 -4.73 -30.17
CA ASP A 76 14.74 -5.46 -31.41
C ASP A 76 13.25 -5.83 -31.52
N ASN A 77 12.60 -6.14 -30.39
CA ASN A 77 11.19 -6.51 -30.34
C ASN A 77 10.25 -5.29 -30.43
N ASP A 78 10.66 -4.13 -29.92
CA ASP A 78 9.94 -2.87 -30.02
C ASP A 78 10.13 -2.19 -31.39
N GLY A 79 11.25 -2.45 -32.08
CA GLY A 79 11.52 -1.98 -33.45
C GLY A 79 10.88 -2.82 -34.56
N ALA A 80 10.25 -3.94 -34.21
CA ALA A 80 9.53 -4.83 -35.13
C ALA A 80 8.01 -4.58 -35.19
N ARG A 81 7.53 -3.48 -34.60
CA ARG A 81 6.13 -3.02 -34.64
C ARG A 81 5.95 -1.78 -35.50
#